data_AF-A0AAW4XMA8-F1
#
_entry.id   AF-A0AAW4XMA8-F1
#
_cell.length_a   1.000
_cell.length_b   1.000
_cell.length_c   1.000
_cell.angle_alpha   90.00
_cell.angle_beta   90.00
_cell.angle_gamma   90.00
#
_symmetry.space_group_name_H-M   'P 1'
#
loop_
_entity.id
_entity.type
_entity.pdbx_description
1 polymer ?
#
loop_
_entity_poly.entity_id
_entity_poly.type
_entity_poly.pdbx_seq_one_letter_code
_entity_poly.pdbx_strand_id
1 'polypeptide(L)'
;MSSVAVDRDGRQWAILALDSTLTARLVRGTANPAVLDLDELVERYGPVTLSPTRPTIGGFMAFADTVELVASDPETASIEQIRQIALFAQSLVLPPGS
;
A
#
# COMPACT_ATOMS: atom_id res chain seq x y z
N MET A 1 -9.27 -1.88 -4.80
CA MET A 1 -8.27 -0.81 -4.56
C MET A 1 -7.21 -0.91 -5.65
N SER A 2 -6.93 0.16 -6.40
CA SER A 2 -5.85 0.17 -7.41
C SER A 2 -4.53 0.54 -6.76
N SER A 3 -3.46 -0.21 -7.04
CA SER A 3 -2.11 0.17 -6.61
C SER A 3 -1.62 1.38 -7.40
N VAL A 4 -0.89 2.29 -6.77
CA VAL A 4 -0.26 3.43 -7.46
C VAL A 4 1.21 3.12 -7.70
N ALA A 5 1.64 3.22 -8.95
CA ALA A 5 3.03 3.14 -9.36
C ALA A 5 3.57 4.54 -9.68
N VAL A 6 4.88 4.74 -9.50
CA VAL A 6 5.58 5.97 -9.84
C VAL A 6 6.71 5.65 -10.80
N ASP A 7 6.77 6.36 -11.92
CA ASP A 7 7.88 6.22 -12.87
C ASP A 7 9.08 7.12 -12.52
N ARG A 8 10.18 6.97 -13.26
CA ARG A 8 11.43 7.72 -13.05
C ARG A 8 11.29 9.24 -13.14
N ASP A 9 10.29 9.75 -13.85
CA ASP A 9 10.05 11.19 -13.99
C ASP A 9 9.01 11.69 -12.97
N GLY A 10 8.60 10.82 -12.03
CA GLY A 10 7.68 11.15 -10.94
C GLY A 10 6.21 11.15 -11.35
N ARG A 11 5.86 10.66 -12.54
CA ARG A 11 4.45 10.52 -12.94
C ARG A 11 3.83 9.36 -12.17
N GLN A 12 2.57 9.52 -11.77
CA GLN A 12 1.85 8.51 -11.02
C GLN A 12 0.85 7.79 -11.93
N TRP A 13 0.86 6.46 -11.83
CA TRP A 13 0.05 5.56 -12.64
C TRP A 13 -0.76 4.66 -11.73
N ALA A 14 -2.08 4.62 -11.89
CA ALA A 14 -2.92 3.62 -11.26
C ALA A 14 -2.81 2.31 -12.04
N ILE A 15 -2.42 1.24 -11.36
CA ILE A 15 -2.37 -0.11 -11.93
C ILE A 15 -3.72 -0.79 -11.71
N LEU A 16 -4.33 -1.23 -12.80
CA LEU A 16 -5.66 -1.81 -12.89
C LEU A 16 -5.55 -3.20 -13.52
N ALA A 17 -6.24 -4.18 -12.95
CA ALA A 17 -6.44 -5.47 -13.61
C ALA A 17 -7.74 -5.40 -14.42
N LEU A 18 -7.65 -5.56 -15.74
CA LEU A 18 -8.79 -5.55 -16.66
C LEU A 18 -8.67 -6.79 -17.55
N ASP A 19 -9.70 -7.64 -17.58
CA ASP A 19 -9.79 -8.78 -18.51
C ASP A 19 -8.49 -9.61 -18.63
N SER A 20 -7.89 -9.95 -17.49
CA SER A 20 -6.62 -10.69 -17.35
C SER A 20 -5.32 -9.96 -17.73
N THR A 21 -5.38 -8.69 -18.12
CA THR A 21 -4.21 -7.83 -18.34
C THR A 21 -4.05 -6.79 -17.24
N LEU A 22 -2.82 -6.31 -17.07
CA LEU A 22 -2.51 -5.18 -16.19
C LEU A 22 -2.37 -3.93 -17.04
N THR A 23 -3.21 -2.94 -16.76
CA THR A 23 -3.23 -1.65 -17.44
C THR A 23 -2.83 -0.55 -16.46
N ALA A 24 -2.00 0.37 -16.91
CA ALA A 24 -1.60 1.56 -16.21
C ALA A 24 -2.36 2.78 -16.74
N ARG A 25 -3.04 3.50 -15.84
CA ARG A 25 -3.71 4.78 -16.16
C ARG A 25 -3.01 5.93 -15.45
N LEU A 26 -2.63 6.95 -16.19
CA LEU A 26 -2.02 8.15 -15.62
C LEU A 26 -3.01 8.85 -14.66
N VAL A 27 -2.57 9.09 -13.43
CA VAL A 27 -3.35 9.81 -12.40
C VAL A 27 -2.71 11.12 -11.96
N ARG A 28 -1.39 11.28 -12.16
CA ARG A 28 -0.69 12.55 -11.91
C ARG A 28 0.49 12.73 -12.88
N GLY A 29 0.63 13.94 -13.42
CA GLY A 29 1.65 14.29 -14.41
C GLY A 29 1.08 14.35 -15.82
N THR A 30 1.96 14.37 -16.83
CA THR A 30 1.58 14.44 -18.25
C THR A 30 2.27 13.33 -19.04
N ALA A 31 1.48 12.54 -19.76
CA ALA A 31 1.95 11.51 -20.68
C ALA A 31 0.90 11.30 -21.78
N ASN A 32 1.37 10.95 -22.98
CA ASN A 32 0.52 10.57 -24.10
C ASN A 32 1.08 9.26 -24.71
N PRO A 33 0.32 8.16 -24.72
CA PRO A 33 -1.05 8.02 -24.22
C PRO A 33 -1.14 8.03 -22.67
N ALA A 34 -2.31 8.39 -22.15
CA ALA A 34 -2.60 8.42 -20.70
C ALA A 34 -3.03 7.05 -20.13
N VAL A 35 -3.16 6.05 -21.01
CA VAL A 35 -3.47 4.65 -20.67
C VAL A 35 -2.52 3.78 -21.48
N LEU A 36 -1.89 2.83 -20.81
CA LEU A 36 -0.88 1.94 -21.36
C LEU A 36 -1.05 0.55 -20.75
N ASP A 37 -0.70 -0.50 -21.47
CA ASP A 37 -0.44 -1.79 -20.82
C ASP A 37 0.80 -1.68 -19.91
N LEU A 38 0.86 -2.49 -18.86
CA LEU A 38 1.95 -2.41 -17.89
C LEU A 38 3.31 -2.66 -18.55
N ASP A 39 3.39 -3.58 -19.51
CA ASP A 39 4.62 -3.85 -20.25
C ASP A 39 5.05 -2.65 -21.10
N GLU A 40 4.10 -2.00 -21.79
CA GLU A 40 4.36 -0.79 -22.59
C GLU A 40 4.80 0.39 -21.71
N LEU A 41 4.23 0.51 -20.50
CA LEU A 41 4.64 1.50 -19.53
C LEU A 41 6.11 1.32 -19.14
N VAL A 42 6.51 0.09 -18.83
CA VAL A 42 7.88 -0.24 -18.42
C VAL A 42 8.86 -0.07 -19.58
N GLU A 43 8.47 -0.43 -20.80
CA GLU A 43 9.29 -0.22 -21.99
C GLU A 43 9.53 1.27 -22.26
N ARG A 44 8.48 2.11 -22.19
CA ARG A 44 8.57 3.53 -22.55
C ARG A 44 9.19 4.39 -21.44
N TYR A 45 8.82 4.15 -20.18
CA TYR A 45 9.22 4.99 -19.06
C TYR A 45 10.21 4.32 -18.11
N GLY A 46 10.58 3.07 -18.37
CA GLY A 46 11.46 2.29 -17.52
C GLY A 46 10.72 1.66 -16.34
N PRO A 47 11.44 0.95 -15.46
CA PRO A 47 10.86 0.34 -14.27
C PRO A 47 10.09 1.35 -13.42
N VAL A 48 8.95 0.92 -12.87
CA VAL A 48 8.10 1.74 -12.01
C VAL A 48 8.09 1.19 -10.59
N THR A 49 8.05 2.09 -9.62
CA THR A 49 8.02 1.73 -8.20
C THR A 49 6.59 1.73 -7.71
N LEU A 50 6.13 0.59 -7.19
CA LEU A 50 4.83 0.51 -6.52
C LEU A 50 4.90 1.27 -5.20
N SER A 51 4.07 2.28 -5.05
CA SER A 51 3.88 2.96 -3.76
C SER A 51 3.10 2.02 -2.84
N PRO A 52 3.58 1.76 -1.61
CA PRO A 52 2.84 0.94 -0.68
C PRO A 52 1.47 1.56 -0.42
N THR A 53 0.42 0.74 -0.51
CA THR A 53 -0.97 1.18 -0.27
C THR A 53 -1.24 1.46 1.22
N ARG A 54 -0.30 1.15 2.11
CA ARG A 54 -0.43 1.33 3.56
C ARG A 54 0.44 2.50 4.04
N PRO A 55 -0.03 3.28 5.03
CA PRO A 55 0.68 4.46 5.48
C PRO A 55 2.06 4.09 6.04
N THR A 56 3.01 4.91 5.60
CA THR A 56 4.44 4.94 5.87
C THR A 56 4.78 4.88 7.37
N ILE A 57 5.79 4.06 7.71
CA ILE A 57 6.80 4.13 8.79
C ILE A 57 6.38 4.77 10.14
N GLY A 58 5.81 5.98 10.17
CA GLY A 58 5.24 6.59 11.38
C GLY A 58 4.05 5.83 11.98
N GLY A 59 3.25 5.16 11.15
CA GLY A 59 2.17 4.28 11.66
C GLY A 59 2.71 2.99 12.29
N PHE A 60 3.86 2.50 11.82
CA PHE A 60 4.48 1.30 12.35
C PHE A 60 5.21 1.57 13.67
N MET A 61 5.91 2.70 13.78
CA MET A 61 6.50 3.12 15.07
C MET A 61 5.43 3.35 16.14
N ALA A 62 4.36 4.09 15.83
CA ALA A 62 3.26 4.30 16.78
C ALA A 62 2.56 2.99 17.17
N PHE A 63 2.49 2.01 16.24
CA PHE A 63 1.99 0.68 16.54
C PHE A 63 2.94 -0.11 17.44
N ALA A 64 4.25 -0.06 17.18
CA ALA A 64 5.27 -0.71 18.01
C ALA A 64 5.26 -0.14 19.44
N ASP A 65 5.17 1.18 19.60
CA ASP A 65 5.04 1.84 20.91
C ASP A 65 3.77 1.38 21.64
N THR A 66 2.67 1.20 20.91
CA THR A 66 1.42 0.69 21.46
C THR A 66 1.55 -0.77 21.91
N VAL A 67 2.23 -1.62 21.13
CA VAL A 67 2.51 -3.02 21.50
C VAL A 67 3.41 -3.08 22.73
N GLU A 68 4.46 -2.27 22.79
CA GLU A 68 5.39 -2.21 23.91
C GLU A 68 4.70 -1.75 25.20
N LEU A 69 3.84 -0.73 25.11
CA LEU A 69 3.07 -0.23 26.25
C LEU A 69 2.12 -1.31 26.78
N VAL A 70 1.34 -1.96 25.90
CA VAL A 70 0.41 -3.03 26.30
C VAL A 70 1.13 -4.25 26.86
N ALA A 71 2.30 -4.60 26.32
CA ALA A 71 3.09 -5.72 26.82
C ALA A 71 3.73 -5.43 28.19
N SER A 72 4.10 -4.16 28.44
CA SER A 72 4.74 -3.73 29.69
C SER A 72 3.74 -3.61 30.84
N ASP A 73 2.50 -3.21 30.55
CA ASP A 73 1.42 -3.10 31.54
C ASP A 73 0.06 -3.50 30.93
N PRO A 74 -0.25 -4.80 30.86
CA PRO A 74 -1.47 -5.29 30.25
C PRO A 74 -2.72 -4.95 31.08
N GLU A 75 -2.58 -4.68 32.39
CA GLU A 75 -3.71 -4.37 33.26
C GLU A 75 -4.25 -2.95 33.05
N THR A 76 -3.41 -2.03 32.56
CA THR A 76 -3.80 -0.64 32.25
C THR A 76 -4.03 -0.38 30.76
N ALA A 77 -3.83 -1.39 29.92
CA ALA A 77 -4.09 -1.31 28.49
C ALA A 77 -5.57 -0.99 28.19
N SER A 78 -5.81 0.02 27.34
CA SER A 78 -7.16 0.34 26.90
C SER A 78 -7.69 -0.69 25.90
N ILE A 79 -9.02 -0.86 25.88
CA ILE A 79 -9.71 -1.74 24.93
C ILE A 79 -9.36 -1.40 23.49
N GLU A 80 -9.17 -0.11 23.17
CA GLU A 80 -8.82 0.31 21.81
C GLU A 80 -7.41 -0.11 21.41
N GLN A 81 -6.43 -0.04 22.32
CA GLN A 81 -5.07 -0.52 22.07
C GLN A 81 -5.05 -2.04 21.83
N ILE A 82 -5.79 -2.80 22.65
CA ILE A 82 -5.93 -4.25 22.49
C ILE A 82 -6.58 -4.58 21.14
N ARG A 83 -7.62 -3.83 20.74
CA ARG A 83 -8.31 -4.00 19.45
C ARG A 83 -7.38 -3.73 18.27
N GLN A 84 -6.56 -2.68 18.33
CA GLN A 84 -5.60 -2.37 17.28
C GLN A 84 -4.56 -3.48 17.12
N ILE A 85 -4.02 -4.01 18.22
CA ILE A 85 -3.08 -5.14 18.20
C ILE A 85 -3.75 -6.40 17.61
N ALA A 86 -4.98 -6.70 18.02
CA ALA A 86 -5.73 -7.84 17.50
C ALA A 86 -5.97 -7.74 15.99
N LEU A 87 -6.38 -6.57 15.49
CA LEU A 87 -6.58 -6.33 14.05
C LEU A 87 -5.28 -6.49 13.25
N PHE A 88 -4.16 -6.00 13.79
CA PHE A 88 -2.86 -6.21 13.17
C PHE A 88 -2.46 -7.69 13.14
N ALA A 89 -2.57 -8.40 14.26
CA ALA A 89 -2.26 -9.82 14.34
C ALA A 89 -3.12 -10.64 13.37
N GLN A 90 -4.42 -10.33 13.27
CA GLN A 90 -5.31 -10.94 12.28
C GLN A 90 -4.85 -10.68 10.85
N SER A 91 -4.34 -9.48 10.55
CA SER A 91 -3.82 -9.16 9.21
C SER A 91 -2.56 -9.94 8.81
N LEU A 92 -1.83 -10.50 9.78
CA LEU A 92 -0.67 -11.36 9.53
C LEU A 92 -1.07 -12.81 9.25
N VAL A 93 -2.19 -13.25 9.81
CA VAL A 93 -2.63 -14.66 9.78
C VAL A 93 -3.71 -14.90 8.72
N LEU A 94 -4.55 -13.91 8.44
CA LEU A 94 -5.65 -14.04 7.50
C LEU A 94 -5.20 -13.63 6.08
N PRO A 95 -5.50 -14.43 5.06
CA PRO A 95 -5.26 -14.04 3.68
C PRO A 95 -6.13 -12.81 3.34
N PRO A 96 -5.65 -11.89 2.49
CA PRO A 96 -6.41 -10.72 2.11
C PRO A 96 -7.72 -11.13 1.40
N GLY A 97 -8.87 -10.82 2.02
CA GLY A 97 -10.20 -11.02 1.43
C GLY A 97 -11.08 -12.13 2.03
N SER A 98 -10.86 -12.50 3.30
CA SER A 98 -11.79 -13.37 4.06
C SER A 98 -12.99 -12.59 4.60
#